data_AF-A0A976XIQ8-F1
#
_entry.id   AF-A0A976XIQ8-F1
#
_cell.length_a   1.000
_cell.length_b   1.000
_cell.length_c   1.000
_cell.angle_alpha   90.00
_cell.angle_beta   90.00
_cell.angle_gamma   90.00
#
_symmetry.space_group_name_H-M   'P 1'
#
loop_
_entity.id
_entity.type
_entity.pdbx_description
1 polymer ?
#
loop_
_entity_poly.entity_id
_entity_poly.type
_entity_poly.pdbx_seq_one_letter_code
_entity_poly.pdbx_strand_id
1 'polypeptide(L)'
;MYHYTLKSCEIVLYVMADILELDKKRKNIELEMEALMDYLHSDECKNVGLKGALVDKEEFPRDDIDIYAVRKARGRVTCLKNDYERLTEEIERKLHELHSDYRKNNTG
;
A
#
# COMPACT_ATOMS: atom_id res chain seq x y z
N MET A 1 33.62 -8.94 23.90
CA MET A 1 33.37 -9.51 22.55
C MET A 1 31.95 -10.08 22.43
N TYR A 2 31.52 -11.03 23.28
CA TYR A 2 30.16 -11.61 23.25
C TYR A 2 28.99 -10.61 23.42
N HIS A 3 29.17 -9.56 24.24
CA HIS A 3 28.15 -8.52 24.40
C HIS A 3 27.90 -7.68 23.14
N TYR A 4 28.89 -7.59 22.22
CA TYR A 4 28.75 -6.81 20.99
C TYR A 4 27.98 -7.60 19.92
N THR A 5 28.28 -8.88 19.77
CA THR A 5 27.61 -9.76 18.79
C THR A 5 26.16 -10.04 19.15
N LEU A 6 25.82 -10.17 20.44
CA LEU A 6 24.44 -10.30 20.91
C LEU A 6 23.61 -9.05 20.59
N LYS A 7 24.17 -7.85 20.79
CA LYS A 7 23.51 -6.58 20.50
C LYS A 7 23.25 -6.38 19.00
N SER A 8 24.21 -6.77 18.15
CA SER A 8 24.03 -6.72 16.70
C SER A 8 22.94 -7.69 16.21
N CYS A 9 22.82 -8.89 16.81
CA CYS A 9 21.76 -9.84 16.49
C CYS A 9 20.36 -9.31 16.87
N GLU A 10 20.24 -8.70 18.05
CA GLU A 10 19.00 -8.14 18.57
C GLU A 10 18.47 -6.97 17.70
N ILE A 11 19.37 -6.11 17.22
CA ILE A 11 19.04 -5.01 16.29
C ILE A 11 18.53 -5.57 14.96
N VAL A 12 19.21 -6.58 14.39
CA VAL A 12 18.79 -7.21 13.13
C VAL A 12 17.41 -7.87 13.26
N LEU A 13 17.16 -8.56 14.38
CA LEU A 13 15.86 -9.17 14.70
C LEU A 13 14.74 -8.12 14.77
N TYR A 14 14.98 -6.99 15.45
CA TYR A 14 14.01 -5.91 15.55
C TYR A 14 13.69 -5.29 14.19
N VAL A 15 14.72 -4.94 13.40
CA VAL A 15 14.54 -4.33 12.08
C VAL A 15 13.78 -5.25 11.13
N MET A 16 14.08 -6.55 11.16
CA MET A 16 13.36 -7.54 10.35
C MET A 16 11.90 -7.66 10.78
N ALA A 17 11.61 -7.67 12.09
CA ALA A 17 10.23 -7.71 12.58
C ALA A 17 9.42 -6.50 12.12
N ASP A 18 10.02 -5.30 12.17
CA ASP A 18 9.42 -4.05 11.69
C ASP A 18 9.15 -4.09 10.17
N ILE A 19 10.12 -4.54 9.37
CA ILE A 19 9.93 -4.75 7.92
C ILE A 19 8.76 -5.70 7.64
N LEU A 20 8.65 -6.80 8.37
CA LEU A 20 7.56 -7.76 8.22
C LEU A 20 6.18 -7.16 8.59
N GLU A 21 6.14 -6.30 9.61
CA GLU A 21 4.91 -5.59 9.98
C GLU A 21 4.48 -4.59 8.90
N LEU A 22 5.44 -3.83 8.35
CA LEU A 22 5.20 -2.91 7.24
C LEU A 22 4.71 -3.65 5.99
N ASP A 23 5.33 -4.79 5.64
CA ASP A 23 4.90 -5.61 4.51
C ASP A 23 3.48 -6.17 4.71
N LYS A 24 3.14 -6.57 5.93
CA LYS A 24 1.77 -6.98 6.27
C LYS A 24 0.77 -5.84 6.06
N LYS A 25 1.10 -4.61 6.50
CA LYS A 25 0.25 -3.43 6.27
C LYS A 25 0.10 -3.14 4.77
N ARG A 26 1.20 -3.22 4.02
CA ARG A 26 1.22 -3.03 2.56
C ARG A 26 0.31 -4.04 1.84
N LYS A 27 0.39 -5.32 2.20
CA LYS A 27 -0.49 -6.39 1.67
C LYS A 27 -1.96 -6.16 1.98
N ASN A 28 -2.29 -5.70 3.19
CA ASN A 28 -3.67 -5.36 3.52
C ASN A 28 -4.22 -4.21 2.66
N ILE A 29 -3.36 -3.23 2.35
CA ILE A 29 -3.71 -2.13 1.43
C ILE A 29 -3.92 -2.67 0.01
N GLU A 30 -3.08 -3.58 -0.48
CA GLU A 30 -3.28 -4.24 -1.78
C GLU A 30 -4.64 -4.95 -1.86
N LEU A 31 -5.00 -5.74 -0.84
CA LEU A 31 -6.29 -6.43 -0.77
C LEU A 31 -7.48 -5.46 -0.76
N GLU A 32 -7.38 -4.35 -0.02
CA GLU A 32 -8.43 -3.33 -0.02
C GLU A 32 -8.54 -2.61 -1.36
N MET A 33 -7.41 -2.29 -2.01
CA MET A 33 -7.40 -1.71 -3.35
C MET A 33 -8.04 -2.64 -4.38
N GLU A 34 -7.71 -3.93 -4.35
CA GLU A 34 -8.30 -4.95 -5.22
C GLU A 34 -9.81 -5.01 -5.05
N ALA A 35 -10.30 -5.13 -3.81
CA ALA A 35 -11.74 -5.16 -3.53
C ALA A 35 -12.48 -3.89 -4.02
N LEU A 36 -11.87 -2.71 -3.88
CA LEU A 36 -12.46 -1.46 -4.39
C LEU A 36 -12.43 -1.39 -5.91
N MET A 37 -11.37 -1.92 -6.54
CA MET A 37 -11.28 -2.00 -7.99
C MET A 37 -12.33 -2.95 -8.55
N ASP A 38 -12.52 -4.12 -7.94
CA ASP A 38 -13.56 -5.07 -8.32
C ASP A 38 -14.94 -4.44 -8.18
N TYR A 39 -15.20 -3.76 -7.06
CA TYR A 39 -16.44 -3.00 -6.88
C TYR A 39 -16.66 -1.96 -8.00
N LEU A 40 -15.64 -1.18 -8.37
CA LEU A 40 -15.76 -0.18 -9.43
C LEU A 40 -15.95 -0.78 -10.83
N HIS A 41 -15.50 -2.02 -11.05
CA HIS A 41 -15.69 -2.77 -12.30
C HIS A 41 -16.88 -3.73 -12.25
N SER A 42 -17.65 -3.73 -11.16
CA SER A 42 -18.83 -4.56 -11.03
C SER A 42 -19.97 -4.08 -11.94
N ASP A 43 -20.92 -4.97 -12.20
CA ASP A 43 -22.13 -4.66 -12.98
C ASP A 43 -23.03 -3.64 -12.27
N GLU A 44 -22.98 -3.61 -10.93
CA GLU A 44 -23.64 -2.62 -10.07
C GLU A 44 -23.11 -1.22 -10.33
N CYS A 45 -21.79 -1.09 -10.55
CA CYS A 45 -21.16 0.19 -10.91
C CYS A 45 -21.11 0.43 -12.43
N LYS A 46 -21.80 -0.39 -13.24
CA LYS A 46 -21.79 -0.31 -14.71
C LYS A 46 -20.38 -0.26 -15.28
N ASN A 47 -19.45 -0.99 -14.66
CA ASN A 47 -18.05 -1.05 -15.08
C ASN A 47 -17.39 0.35 -15.20
N VAL A 48 -17.80 1.33 -14.39
CA VAL A 48 -17.33 2.72 -14.50
C VAL A 48 -15.84 2.89 -14.18
N GLY A 49 -15.25 1.97 -13.40
CA GLY A 49 -13.84 1.97 -13.04
C GLY A 49 -13.40 3.28 -12.34
N LEU A 50 -12.11 3.59 -12.40
CA LEU A 50 -11.54 4.78 -11.77
C LEU A 50 -11.76 6.09 -12.54
N LYS A 51 -12.01 6.01 -13.86
CA LYS A 51 -12.02 7.17 -14.75
C LYS A 51 -13.28 7.32 -15.60
N GLY A 52 -14.21 6.36 -15.57
CA GLY A 52 -15.47 6.45 -16.31
C GLY A 52 -16.32 7.64 -15.90
N ALA A 53 -17.15 8.10 -16.84
CA ALA A 53 -18.04 9.25 -16.66
C ALA A 53 -19.10 9.00 -15.58
N LEU A 54 -19.32 9.99 -14.72
CA LEU A 54 -20.37 9.98 -13.69
C LEU A 54 -21.60 10.81 -14.09
N VAL A 55 -21.55 11.36 -15.29
CA VAL A 55 -22.66 12.09 -15.92
C VAL A 55 -23.11 11.34 -17.17
N ASP A 56 -24.34 11.56 -17.56
CA ASP A 56 -24.92 11.07 -18.80
C ASP A 56 -24.55 11.97 -19.99
N LYS A 57 -25.23 11.78 -21.12
CA LYS A 57 -24.99 12.55 -22.36
C LYS A 57 -25.55 13.97 -22.31
N GLU A 58 -26.47 14.23 -21.40
CA GLU A 58 -27.13 15.52 -21.20
C GLU A 58 -26.47 16.33 -20.08
N GLU A 59 -25.31 15.86 -19.58
CA GLU A 59 -24.52 16.43 -18.49
C GLU A 59 -25.17 16.35 -17.10
N PHE A 60 -26.19 15.51 -16.93
CA PHE A 60 -26.81 15.26 -15.63
C PHE A 60 -26.13 14.09 -14.89
N PRO A 61 -26.16 14.08 -13.54
CA PRO A 61 -25.70 12.94 -12.76
C PRO A 61 -26.43 11.67 -13.20
N ARG A 62 -25.67 10.62 -13.53
CA ARG A 62 -26.23 9.31 -13.84
C ARG A 62 -27.12 8.78 -12.73
N ASP A 63 -28.28 8.27 -13.10
CA ASP A 63 -29.26 7.65 -12.20
C ASP A 63 -29.09 6.13 -12.09
N ASP A 64 -28.33 5.51 -13.01
CA ASP A 64 -28.09 4.07 -13.09
C ASP A 64 -27.00 3.55 -12.14
N ILE A 65 -26.31 4.45 -11.43
CA ILE A 65 -25.24 4.15 -10.46
C ILE A 65 -25.33 5.03 -9.22
N ASP A 66 -24.87 4.52 -8.08
CA ASP A 66 -24.66 5.35 -6.89
C ASP A 66 -23.37 6.18 -7.04
N ILE A 67 -23.52 7.41 -7.52
CA ILE A 67 -22.41 8.36 -7.74
C ILE A 67 -21.64 8.64 -6.44
N TYR A 68 -22.31 8.70 -5.29
CA TYR A 68 -21.65 8.99 -4.03
C TYR A 68 -20.74 7.83 -3.64
N ALA A 69 -21.24 6.60 -3.70
CA ALA A 69 -20.45 5.40 -3.41
C ALA A 69 -19.25 5.26 -4.36
N VAL A 70 -19.46 5.48 -5.67
CA VAL A 70 -18.38 5.45 -6.67
C VAL A 70 -17.30 6.51 -6.40
N ARG A 71 -17.70 7.75 -6.09
CA ARG A 71 -16.74 8.84 -5.75
C ARG A 71 -15.94 8.49 -4.49
N LYS A 72 -16.61 7.97 -3.46
CA LYS A 72 -15.97 7.56 -2.22
C LYS A 72 -14.95 6.43 -2.47
N ALA A 73 -15.33 5.42 -3.25
CA ALA A 73 -14.44 4.33 -3.63
C ALA A 73 -13.21 4.82 -4.41
N ARG A 74 -13.40 5.68 -5.42
CA ARG A 74 -12.28 6.31 -6.18
C ARG A 74 -11.33 7.11 -5.29
N GLY A 75 -11.88 7.91 -4.38
CA GLY A 75 -11.10 8.67 -3.41
C GLY A 75 -10.29 7.75 -2.50
N ARG A 76 -10.91 6.67 -1.99
CA ARG A 76 -10.24 5.69 -1.15
C ARG A 76 -9.09 4.99 -1.89
N VAL A 77 -9.30 4.57 -3.14
CA VAL A 77 -8.22 3.97 -3.96
C VAL A 77 -7.04 4.93 -4.12
N THR A 78 -7.31 6.22 -4.33
CA THR A 78 -6.25 7.24 -4.47
C THR A 78 -5.44 7.38 -3.18
N CYS A 79 -6.12 7.44 -2.02
CA CYS A 79 -5.44 7.48 -0.73
C CYS A 79 -4.60 6.21 -0.48
N LEU A 80 -5.19 5.03 -0.73
CA LEU A 80 -4.51 3.74 -0.56
C LEU A 80 -3.29 3.61 -1.45
N LYS A 81 -3.35 4.10 -2.69
CA LYS A 81 -2.19 4.10 -3.60
C LYS A 81 -1.03 4.92 -3.03
N ASN A 82 -1.30 6.11 -2.50
CA ASN A 82 -0.27 6.94 -1.87
C ASN A 82 0.31 6.27 -0.62
N ASP A 83 -0.54 5.63 0.19
CA ASP A 83 -0.10 4.89 1.38
C ASP A 83 0.76 3.68 1.02
N TYR A 84 0.39 2.96 -0.04
CA TYR A 84 1.16 1.85 -0.59
C TYR A 84 2.56 2.29 -1.04
N GLU A 85 2.64 3.38 -1.82
CA GLU A 85 3.91 3.94 -2.29
C GLU A 85 4.81 4.31 -1.10
N ARG A 86 4.26 5.03 -0.11
CA ARG A 86 4.98 5.40 1.13
C ARG A 86 5.50 4.19 1.92
N LEU A 87 4.69 3.15 2.08
CA LEU A 87 5.11 1.93 2.79
C LEU A 87 6.19 1.18 2.02
N THR A 88 6.10 1.14 0.69
CA THR A 88 7.10 0.50 -0.16
C THR A 88 8.45 1.20 -0.04
N GLU A 89 8.48 2.52 -0.11
CA GLU A 89 9.69 3.33 0.10
C GLU A 89 10.29 3.15 1.51
N GLU A 90 9.45 3.03 2.54
CA GLU A 90 9.91 2.78 3.90
C GLU A 90 10.54 1.39 4.07
N ILE A 91 9.92 0.36 3.48
CA ILE A 91 10.46 -1.01 3.47
C ILE A 91 11.82 -1.04 2.76
N GLU A 92 11.91 -0.43 1.58
CA GLU A 92 13.15 -0.34 0.80
C GLU A 92 14.27 0.34 1.61
N ARG A 93 13.97 1.48 2.24
CA ARG A 93 14.92 2.20 3.09
C ARG A 93 15.44 1.32 4.24
N LYS A 94 14.56 0.67 4.99
CA LYS A 94 14.96 -0.21 6.12
C LYS A 94 15.80 -1.41 5.66
N LEU A 95 15.47 -1.99 4.50
CA LEU A 95 16.28 -3.05 3.89
C LEU A 95 17.68 -2.54 3.50
N HIS A 96 17.78 -1.34 2.92
CA HIS A 96 19.06 -0.74 2.56
C HIS A 96 19.93 -0.42 3.78
N GLU A 97 19.34 0.08 4.86
CA GLU A 97 20.03 0.32 6.14
C GLU A 97 20.57 -0.99 6.71
N LEU A 98 19.74 -2.02 6.81
CA LEU A 98 20.12 -3.34 7.31
C LEU A 98 21.31 -3.94 6.52
N HIS A 99 21.25 -3.91 5.18
CA HIS A 99 22.32 -4.41 4.34
C HIS A 99 23.61 -3.57 4.40
N SER A 100 23.49 -2.26 4.59
CA SER A 100 24.65 -1.37 4.71
C SER A 100 25.38 -1.58 6.03
N ASP A 101 24.64 -1.79 7.12
CA ASP A 101 25.21 -2.09 8.44
C ASP A 101 25.86 -3.47 8.46
N TYR A 102 25.24 -4.48 7.81
CA TYR A 102 25.87 -5.79 7.65
C TYR A 102 27.21 -5.71 6.92
N ARG A 103 27.31 -4.90 5.85
CA ARG A 103 28.57 -4.72 5.12
C ARG A 103 29.65 -4.06 5.97
N LYS A 104 29.36 -2.94 6.63
CA LYS A 104 30.33 -2.23 7.49
C LYS A 104 30.89 -3.12 8.59
N ASN A 105 30.08 -4.01 9.14
CA ASN A 105 30.46 -4.89 10.25
C ASN A 105 31.24 -6.15 9.83
N ASN A 106 31.25 -6.52 8.53
CA ASN A 106 31.93 -7.71 8.02
C ASN A 106 33.21 -7.42 7.23
N THR A 107 33.52 -6.16 6.93
CA THR A 107 34.76 -5.75 6.24
C THR A 107 35.85 -5.20 7.19
N GLY A 108 35.88 -5.68 8.45
CA GLY A 108 36.87 -5.30 9.46
C GLY A 108 37.62 -6.50 10.02
#